data_AF-N9U354-F1
#
_entry.id   AF-N9U354-F1
#
_cell.length_a   1.000
_cell.length_b   1.000
_cell.length_c   1.000
_cell.angle_alpha   90.00
_cell.angle_beta   90.00
_cell.angle_gamma   90.00
#
_symmetry.space_group_name_H-M   'P 1'
#
loop_
_entity.id
_entity.type
_entity.pdbx_description
1 polymer ?
#
loop_
_entity_poly.entity_id
_entity_poly.type
_entity_poly.pdbx_seq_one_letter_code
_entity_poly.pdbx_strand_id
1 'polypeptide(L)' 'MAEHKILEEDLGIDVYFCDPHSPWQKGTCENMNGLIRQYLPKGIDLNQADQHYLNQVAMSLNTRPRKALD' A
#
# COMPACT_ATOMS: atom_id res chain seq x y z
N MET A 1 -11.59 -15.95 -8.73
CA MET A 1 -11.07 -16.48 -7.44
C MET A 1 -9.70 -15.86 -7.22
N ALA A 2 -9.28 -15.60 -5.99
CA ALA A 2 -7.96 -15.00 -5.74
C ALA A 2 -6.86 -16.02 -6.04
N GLU A 3 -5.99 -15.74 -7.01
CA GLU A 3 -4.92 -16.63 -7.51
C GLU A 3 -3.70 -16.72 -6.59
N HIS A 4 -3.88 -16.53 -5.28
CA HIS A 4 -2.80 -16.52 -4.29
C HIS A 4 -1.96 -17.81 -4.31
N LYS A 5 -2.59 -18.98 -4.45
CA LYS A 5 -1.87 -20.26 -4.51
C LYS A 5 -0.91 -20.37 -5.69
N ILE A 6 -1.34 -19.89 -6.86
CA ILE A 6 -0.49 -19.86 -8.07
C ILE A 6 0.71 -18.95 -7.80
N LEU A 7 0.47 -17.79 -7.19
CA LEU A 7 1.51 -16.82 -6.86
C LEU A 7 2.51 -17.35 -5.81
N GLU A 8 2.04 -18.10 -4.81
CA GLU A 8 2.91 -18.77 -3.83
C GLU A 8 3.78 -19.84 -4.51
N GLU A 9 3.20 -20.65 -5.40
CA GLU A 9 3.92 -21.70 -6.14
C GLU A 9 4.96 -21.13 -7.12
N ASP A 10 4.58 -20.13 -7.91
CA ASP A 10 5.44 -19.55 -8.95
C ASP A 10 6.59 -18.70 -8.38
N LEU A 11 6.35 -17.98 -7.28
CA LEU A 11 7.31 -17.04 -6.69
C LEU A 11 7.98 -17.58 -5.42
N GLY A 12 7.50 -18.68 -4.84
CA GLY A 12 8.03 -19.24 -3.60
C GLY A 12 7.87 -18.29 -2.40
N ILE A 13 6.81 -17.48 -2.39
CA ILE A 13 6.52 -16.54 -1.29
C ILE A 13 5.31 -17.01 -0.49
N ASP A 14 5.23 -16.60 0.77
CA ASP A 14 4.05 -16.86 1.60
C ASP A 14 3.01 -15.72 1.45
N VAL A 15 1.73 -16.07 1.31
CA VAL A 15 0.62 -15.11 1.27
C VAL A 15 -0.21 -15.20 2.55
N TYR A 16 -0.35 -14.05 3.22
CA TYR A 16 -1.13 -13.93 4.46
C TYR A 16 -2.38 -13.08 4.25
N PHE A 17 -3.46 -13.44 4.94
CA PHE A 17 -4.72 -12.68 4.96
C PHE A 17 -5.00 -12.16 6.37
N CYS A 18 -5.62 -10.99 6.45
CA CYS A 18 -6.15 -10.48 7.71
C CYS A 18 -7.48 -11.16 8.03
N ASP A 19 -7.73 -11.40 9.30
CA ASP A 19 -9.01 -11.85 9.82
C ASP A 19 -10.11 -10.81 9.51
N PRO A 20 -11.33 -11.26 9.21
CA PRO A 20 -12.47 -10.37 9.03
C PRO A 20 -12.61 -9.40 10.22
N HIS A 21 -12.93 -8.14 9.90
CA HIS A 21 -13.10 -7.07 10.90
C HIS A 21 -11.88 -6.76 11.77
N SER A 22 -10.67 -7.16 11.35
CA SER A 22 -9.42 -6.96 12.09
C SER A 22 -8.45 -5.99 11.39
N PRO A 23 -8.82 -4.71 11.17
CA PRO A 23 -7.99 -3.76 10.41
C PRO A 23 -6.62 -3.48 11.07
N TRP A 24 -6.47 -3.74 12.37
CA TRP A 24 -5.19 -3.57 13.08
C TRP A 24 -4.11 -4.55 12.60
N GLN A 25 -4.47 -5.70 12.03
CA GLN A 25 -3.50 -6.66 11.44
C GLN A 25 -2.79 -6.10 10.20
N LYS A 26 -3.30 -5.01 9.64
CA LYS A 26 -2.69 -4.26 8.54
C LYS A 26 -2.44 -2.79 8.92
N GLY A 27 -2.15 -2.51 10.19
CA GLY A 27 -2.00 -1.14 10.71
C GLY A 27 -1.01 -0.29 9.91
N THR A 28 0.13 -0.85 9.48
CA THR A 28 1.12 -0.15 8.64
C THR A 28 0.55 0.25 7.29
N CYS A 29 -0.22 -0.64 6.65
CA CYS A 29 -0.87 -0.35 5.37
C CYS A 29 -1.93 0.74 5.51
N GLU A 30 -2.73 0.70 6.58
CA GLU A 30 -3.73 1.74 6.86
C GLU A 30 -3.10 3.10 7.14
N ASN A 31 -1.99 3.13 7.89
CA ASN A 31 -1.21 4.34 8.09
C ASN A 31 -0.66 4.89 6.77
N MET A 32 -0.10 4.03 5.91
CA MET A 32 0.39 4.43 4.58
C MET A 32 -0.72 4.99 3.70
N ASN A 33 -1.90 4.36 3.69
CA ASN A 33 -3.07 4.86 2.96
C ASN A 33 -3.49 6.26 3.45
N GLY A 34 -3.38 6.53 4.75
CA GLY A 34 -3.60 7.87 5.30
C GLY A 34 -2.62 8.91 4.75
N LEU A 35 -1.34 8.55 4.60
CA LEU A 35 -0.33 9.43 4.01
C LEU A 35 -0.55 9.66 2.51
N ILE A 36 -0.89 8.61 1.75
CA ILE A 36 -1.19 8.71 0.32
C ILE A 36 -2.32 9.71 0.07
N ARG A 37 -3.35 9.73 0.94
CA ARG A 37 -4.48 10.66 0.84
C ARG A 37 -4.10 12.15 0.98
N GLN A 38 -2.91 12.47 1.47
CA GLN A 38 -2.39 13.85 1.46
C GLN A 38 -2.04 14.33 0.04
N TYR A 39 -1.74 13.40 -0.87
CA TYR A 39 -1.36 13.68 -2.27
C TYR A 39 -2.47 13.31 -3.26
N LEU A 40 -3.24 12.27 -2.94
CA LEU A 40 -4.33 11.72 -3.75
C LEU A 40 -5.62 11.70 -2.92
N PRO A 41 -6.29 12.86 -2.75
CA PRO A 41 -7.59 12.95 -2.10
C PRO A 41 -8.59 11.91 -2.61
N LYS A 42 -9.48 11.49 -1.71
CA LYS A 42 -10.54 10.53 -2.01
C LYS A 42 -11.43 11.08 -3.13
N GLY A 43 -11.76 10.24 -4.12
CA GLY A 43 -12.63 10.61 -5.24
C GLY A 43 -11.90 11.10 -6.49
N ILE A 44 -10.57 11.20 -6.46
CA ILE A 44 -9.78 11.42 -7.68
C ILE A 44 -9.82 10.16 -8.54
N ASP A 45 -10.06 10.35 -9.84
CA ASP A 45 -9.90 9.30 -10.84
C ASP A 45 -8.40 9.05 -11.10
N LEU A 46 -7.89 7.95 -10.59
CA LEU A 46 -6.47 7.58 -10.74
C LEU A 46 -6.12 7.21 -12.18
N ASN A 47 -7.09 6.88 -13.05
CA ASN A 47 -6.79 6.60 -14.45
C ASN A 47 -6.30 7.85 -15.21
N GLN A 48 -6.61 9.04 -14.69
CA GLN A 48 -6.17 10.31 -15.24
C GLN A 48 -4.91 10.84 -14.56
N ALA A 49 -4.41 10.15 -13.53
CA ALA A 49 -3.21 10.56 -12.83
C ALA A 49 -1.98 10.29 -13.71
N ASP A 50 -1.15 11.32 -13.88
CA ASP A 50 0.12 11.17 -14.59
C ASP A 50 1.07 10.23 -13.81
N GLN A 51 1.63 9.23 -14.52
CA GLN A 51 2.53 8.26 -13.91
C GLN A 51 3.77 8.92 -13.31
N HIS A 52 4.28 9.99 -13.93
CA HIS A 52 5.43 10.71 -13.40
C HIS A 52 5.09 11.43 -12.08
N TYR A 53 3.89 11.99 -11.94
CA TYR A 53 3.39 12.47 -10.65
C TYR A 53 3.27 11.35 -9.61
N LEU A 54 2.70 10.19 -9.97
CA LEU A 54 2.58 9.05 -9.04
C LEU A 54 3.94 8.57 -8.53
N ASN A 55 4.96 8.54 -9.40
CA ASN A 55 6.32 8.18 -9.02
C ASN A 55 6.94 9.19 -8.04
N GLN A 56 6.69 10.50 -8.22
CA GLN A 56 7.15 11.52 -7.29
C GLN A 56 6.50 11.38 -5.91
N VAL A 57 5.20 11.07 -5.86
CA VAL A 57 4.48 10.79 -4.61
C VAL A 57 5.08 9.57 -3.92
N ALA A 58 5.29 8.48 -4.65
CA ALA A 58 5.91 7.27 -4.12
C ALA A 58 7.32 7.53 -3.57
N MET A 59 8.15 8.27 -4.31
CA MET A 59 9.49 8.66 -3.87
C MET A 59 9.42 9.46 -2.57
N SER A 60 8.58 10.50 -2.53
CA SER A 60 8.40 11.35 -1.35
C SER A 60 7.97 10.56 -0.10
N LEU A 61 7.06 9.59 -0.26
CA LEU A 61 6.59 8.74 0.83
C LEU A 61 7.65 7.74 1.30
N ASN A 62 8.44 7.18 0.37
CA ASN A 62 9.48 6.20 0.67
C ASN A 62 10.72 6.83 1.31
N THR A 63 11.06 8.07 0.95
CA THR A 63 12.19 8.82 1.54
C THR A 63 11.80 9.66 2.74
N ARG A 64 10.51 9.72 3.10
CA ARG A 64 10.03 10.46 4.28
C ARG A 64 10.65 9.86 5.54
N PRO A 65 11.36 10.67 6.37
CA PRO A 65 11.84 10.20 7.67
C PRO A 65 10.67 9.68 8.52
N ARG A 66 10.79 8.44 9.01
CA ARG A 66 9.82 7.81 9.92
C ARG A 66 10.47 7.62 11.26
N LYS A 67 9.70 7.79 12.33
CA LYS A 67 10.16 7.46 13.68
C LYS A 67 10.48 5.96 13.71
N ALA A 68 11.76 5.62 13.82
CA ALA A 68 12.16 4.27 14.18
C ALA A 68 11.84 4.03 15.65
N LEU A 69 11.47 2.81 16.02
CA LEU A 69 11.45 2.42 17.42
C LEU A 69 12.90 2.11 17.78
N ASP A 70 13.47 2.92 18.67
CA ASP A 70 14.77 2.65 19.30
C ASP A 70 14.68 1.43 20.22
#